data_AF-A0A9D5YZX6-F1
#
_entry.id   AF-A0A9D5YZX6-F1
#
_cell.length_a   1.000
_cell.length_b   1.000
_cell.length_c   1.000
_cell.angle_alpha   90.00
_cell.angle_beta   90.00
_cell.angle_gamma   90.00
#
_symmetry.space_group_name_H-M   'P 1'
#
loop_
_entity.id
_entity.type
_entity.pdbx_description
1 polymer ?
#
loop_
_entity_poly.entity_id
_entity_poly.type
_entity_poly.pdbx_seq_one_letter_code
_entity_poly.pdbx_strand_id
1 'polypeptide(L)' 'MTTYSILTATAALRGEPFEAESDEAALDVVRSRKRSGNLPLTSFSLQTSDDRTVASWTGSHEVV' A
#
# COMPACT_ATOMS: atom_id res chain seq x y z
N MET A 1 9.14 0.55 14.11
CA MET A 1 8.90 1.00 12.72
C MET A 1 8.99 -0.22 11.84
N THR A 2 8.01 -0.38 10.97
CA THR A 2 7.94 -1.48 10.01
C THR A 2 8.05 -0.89 8.62
N THR A 3 8.78 -1.56 7.72
CA THR A 3 8.87 -1.15 6.32
C THR A 3 7.67 -1.71 5.57
N TYR A 4 7.06 -0.88 4.74
CA TYR A 4 5.90 -1.21 3.92
C TYR A 4 6.19 -0.96 2.45
N SER A 5 5.65 -1.83 1.62
CA SER A 5 5.79 -1.84 0.17
C SER A 5 4.42 -1.91 -0.47
N ILE A 6 4.24 -1.19 -1.58
CA ILE A 6 3.01 -1.26 -2.37
C ILE A 6 3.29 -2.20 -3.55
N LEU A 7 2.53 -3.28 -3.67
CA LEU A 7 2.66 -4.26 -4.73
C LEU A 7 1.45 -4.20 -5.66
N THR A 8 1.65 -4.19 -6.97
CA THR A 8 0.55 -4.36 -7.92
C THR A 8 0.04 -5.79 -7.94
N ALA A 9 -1.11 -6.04 -8.59
CA ALA A 9 -1.63 -7.39 -8.81
C ALA A 9 -0.65 -8.36 -9.51
N THR A 10 0.39 -7.85 -10.17
CA THR A 10 1.46 -8.65 -10.80
C THR A 10 2.70 -8.77 -9.93
N ALA A 11 2.59 -8.49 -8.62
CA ALA A 11 3.69 -8.45 -7.66
C ALA A 11 4.82 -7.46 -8.01
N ALA A 12 4.52 -6.42 -8.82
CA ALA A 12 5.50 -5.37 -9.10
C ALA A 12 5.48 -4.31 -8.00
N LEU A 13 6.67 -3.94 -7.50
CA LEU A 13 6.81 -2.86 -6.52
C LEU A 13 6.42 -1.51 -7.15
N ARG A 14 5.58 -0.75 -6.44
CA ARG A 14 5.17 0.59 -6.86
C ARG A 14 5.72 1.67 -5.94
N GLY A 15 6.69 2.40 -6.47
CA GLY A 15 7.38 3.46 -5.74
C GLY A 15 8.37 2.90 -4.74
N GLU A 16 8.94 3.79 -3.92
CA GLU A 16 9.88 3.42 -2.88
C GLU A 16 9.12 2.82 -1.67
N PRO A 17 9.67 1.76 -1.04
CA PRO A 17 9.22 1.32 0.28
C PRO A 17 9.27 2.47 1.27
N PHE A 18 8.37 2.46 2.25
CA PHE A 18 8.29 3.51 3.26
C PHE A 18 8.09 2.92 4.65
N GLU A 19 8.59 3.61 5.67
CA GLU A 19 8.46 3.17 7.06
C GLU A 19 7.23 3.81 7.70
N ALA A 20 6.55 3.05 8.55
CA ALA A 20 5.48 3.57 9.41
C ALA A 20 5.56 2.96 10.81
N GLU A 21 4.96 3.66 11.78
CA GLU A 21 4.94 3.24 13.18
C GLU A 21 3.91 2.15 13.45
N SER A 22 2.86 2.08 12.63
CA SER A 22 1.77 1.11 12.72
C SER A 22 1.13 0.86 11.35
N ASP A 23 0.34 -0.21 11.26
CA ASP A 23 -0.45 -0.51 10.07
C ASP A 23 -1.43 0.62 9.73
N GLU A 24 -2.07 1.22 10.73
CA GLU A 24 -2.97 2.37 10.54
C GLU A 24 -2.25 3.60 9.96
N ALA A 25 -1.06 3.91 10.47
CA ALA A 25 -0.23 4.99 9.91
C ALA A 25 0.19 4.68 8.47
N ALA A 26 0.49 3.42 8.15
CA ALA A 26 0.81 3.00 6.80
C ALA A 26 -0.39 3.13 5.84
N LEU A 27 -1.60 2.77 6.30
CA LEU A 27 -2.83 2.94 5.55
C LEU A 27 -3.10 4.40 5.23
N ASP A 28 -2.90 5.32 6.17
CA ASP A 28 -3.08 6.75 5.94
C ASP A 28 -2.11 7.32 4.90
N VAL A 29 -0.87 6.84 4.86
CA VAL A 29 0.08 7.17 3.79
C VAL A 29 -0.45 6.71 2.43
N VAL A 30 -0.94 5.47 2.34
CA VAL A 30 -1.50 4.93 1.08
C VAL A 30 -2.74 5.71 0.65
N ARG A 31 -3.66 6.01 1.57
CA ARG A 31 -4.87 6.82 1.30
C ARG A 31 -4.51 8.22 0.81
N SER A 32 -3.51 8.85 1.42
CA SER A 32 -2.99 10.16 1.00
C SER A 32 -2.39 10.11 -0.42
N ARG A 33 -1.58 9.09 -0.71
CA ARG A 33 -1.00 8.87 -2.06
C ARG A 33 -2.08 8.60 -3.11
N LYS A 34 -3.13 7.84 -2.75
CA LYS A 34 -4.30 7.57 -3.61
C LYS A 34 -5.04 8.86 -3.94
N ARG A 35 -5.32 9.69 -2.92
CA ARG A 35 -5.98 10.99 -3.08
C ARG A 35 -5.17 11.95 -3.96
N SER A 36 -3.84 11.88 -3.88
CA SER A 36 -2.93 12.68 -4.71
C SER A 36 -2.77 12.16 -6.14
N GLY A 37 -3.37 11.01 -6.49
CA GLY A 37 -3.22 10.41 -7.82
C GLY A 37 -1.86 9.74 -8.07
N ASN A 38 -1.07 9.49 -7.00
CA ASN A 38 0.26 8.91 -7.09
C ASN A 38 0.26 7.37 -7.04
N LEU A 39 -0.91 6.74 -6.98
CA LEU A 39 -1.07 5.29 -6.98
C LEU A 39 -1.78 4.78 -8.24
N PRO A 40 -1.54 3.52 -8.62
CA PRO A 40 -2.18 2.92 -9.78
C PRO A 40 -3.71 2.91 -9.63
N LEU A 41 -4.41 3.07 -10.74
CA LEU A 41 -5.87 2.81 -10.81
C LEU A 41 -6.19 1.31 -10.80
N THR A 42 -5.18 0.47 -11.05
CA THR A 42 -5.27 -0.99 -11.01
C THR A 42 -5.22 -1.51 -9.58
N SER A 43 -5.60 -2.77 -9.36
CA SER A 43 -5.50 -3.38 -8.04
C SER A 43 -4.06 -3.44 -7.52
N PHE A 44 -3.90 -3.18 -6.22
CA PHE A 44 -2.61 -3.22 -5.52
C PHE A 44 -2.82 -3.60 -4.05
N SER A 45 -1.77 -4.06 -3.38
CA SER A 45 -1.76 -4.39 -1.95
C SER A 45 -0.67 -3.62 -1.21
N LEU A 46 -0.89 -3.42 0.09
CA LEU A 46 0.11 -2.92 1.03
C LEU A 46 0.66 -4.11 1.79
N GLN A 47 1.97 -4.32 1.72
CA GLN A 47 2.66 -5.45 2.31
C GLN A 47 3.77 -4.97 3.25
N THR A 48 3.93 -5.61 4.40
CA THR A 48 5.08 -5.39 5.29
C THR A 48 6.34 -6.04 4.73
N SER A 49 7.51 -5.67 5.25
CA SER A 49 8.78 -6.35 4.98
C SER A 49 8.75 -7.86 5.24
N ASP A 50 7.92 -8.30 6.19
CA ASP A 50 7.74 -9.71 6.54
C ASP A 50 6.71 -10.45 5.66
N ASP A 51 6.44 -9.93 4.46
CA ASP A 51 5.48 -10.47 3.48
C ASP A 51 4.00 -10.56 3.95
N ARG A 52 3.64 -9.92 5.07
CA ARG A 52 2.25 -9.82 5.52
C ARG A 52 1.51 -8.74 4.74
N THR A 53 0.41 -9.11 4.10
CA THR A 53 -0.53 -8.13 3.50
C THR A 53 -1.35 -7.46 4.62
N VAL A 54 -1.36 -6.14 4.62
CA VAL A 54 -2.10 -5.30 5.58
C VAL A 54 -3.48 -4.93 5.05
N ALA A 55 -3.53 -4.54 3.77
CA ALA A 55 -4.77 -4.22 3.06
C ALA A 55 -4.55 -4.34 1.55
N SER A 56 -5.64 -4.44 0.81
CA SER A 56 -5.64 -4.46 -0.64
C SER A 56 -6.64 -3.45 -1.20
N TRP A 57 -6.39 -2.96 -2.41
CA TRP A 57 -7.27 -2.07 -3.13
C TRP A 57 -7.66 -2.70 -4.46
N THR A 58 -8.94 -2.66 -4.77
CA THR A 58 -9.49 -3.05 -6.08
C THR A 58 -10.14 -1.82 -6.70
N GLY A 59 -9.42 -1.14 -7.60
CA GLY A 59 -9.80 0.18 -8.10
C GLY A 59 -9.91 1.22 -6.97
N SER A 60 -11.08 1.85 -6.85
CA SER A 60 -11.34 2.86 -5.80
C SER A 60 -11.61 2.27 -4.42
N HIS A 61 -11.96 0.98 -4.30
CA HIS A 61 -12.33 0.37 -3.03
C HIS A 61 -11.13 -0.21 -2.28
N GLU A 62 -11.09 0.04 -0.97
CA GLU A 62 -10.17 -0.55 0.00
C GLU A 62 -10.81 -1.81 0.61
N VAL A 63 -10.01 -2.86 0.78
CA VAL A 63 -10.36 -4.14 1.40
C VAL A 63 -9.31 -4.40 2.47
N VAL A 64 -9.72 -4.32 3.74
CA VAL A 64 -8.86 -4.53 4.92
C VAL A 64 -9.16 -5.91 5.51
#